data_AF-A0A2Y9D279-F1
#
_entry.id   AF-A0A2Y9D279-F1
#
_cell.length_a   1.000
_cell.length_b   1.000
_cell.length_c   1.000
_cell.angle_alpha   90.00
_cell.angle_beta   90.00
_cell.angle_gamma   90.00
#
_symmetry.space_group_name_H-M   'P 1'
#
loop_
_entity.id
_entity.type
_entity.pdbx_description
1 polymer ?
#
loop_
_entity_poly.entity_id
_entity_poly.type
_entity_poly.pdbx_seq_one_letter_code
_entity_poly.pdbx_strand_id
1 'polypeptide(L)'
;MYFVLVISLMVQIYTREIVCSLNPIPTIDSKVYVQTLFELHRQICPVDKYHDLVVYQTSNDAFSETVLPFIMSDIVYTKIVKTHFSKLHITYDNYFHSCNIIFIDSWEDLSIVSLLQLSVKLILFYPKWIQSEKNVSIVRQLKKGYEVVYDLDNTVEIYRTNLFSKQKIALDPQNIAIPDEQHDLHGYRIKMYCESFLLRMPKFEKYFLEQVAIKRNATAIQTSDISRGIEVLPIINMQNMVYSWIIPAFGTTYKAVKVPRAKPKPIVWILIDPFDLYVWITYLMLVLTMAVTISLFGKLLGRRRFMEIVLELIMMCLAGPSRAYGGSFENRLITLFCLIGIVLISSYQSLVISFMSCARYGPEINTLKQIHDQCLFPDDMYAKFYNFKTFPNGSLPRADSECSLISAQNNEIQTLIILSNLEAENNSYSKESFIMHSLENYRFAETKFLEYLICFSIQPFLRKLFLFYIQAVFESGIYEYYYNNKTKPNWQYQHKTFVEKVVRLEDLLLLWYAFVLGTLMSMLCFVVEMVVHKMLKGFFVHQ
;
A
#
# COMPACT_ATOMS: atom_id res chain seq x y z
N MET A 1 -63.28 -78.50 -21.81
CA MET A 1 -61.95 -79.12 -22.02
C MET A 1 -61.11 -78.80 -20.80
N TYR A 2 -60.92 -79.79 -19.89
CA TYR A 2 -60.17 -79.75 -18.60
C TYR A 2 -60.53 -78.60 -17.60
N PHE A 3 -61.06 -78.86 -16.39
CA PHE A 3 -60.45 -79.47 -15.17
C PHE A 3 -59.32 -78.59 -14.57
N VAL A 4 -59.12 -78.40 -13.25
CA VAL A 4 -59.82 -78.70 -11.95
C VAL A 4 -59.00 -77.93 -10.84
N LEU A 5 -59.31 -77.65 -9.56
CA LEU A 5 -60.25 -77.96 -8.43
C LEU A 5 -60.66 -76.57 -7.80
N VAL A 6 -61.76 -76.26 -7.07
CA VAL A 6 -62.70 -76.92 -6.12
C VAL A 6 -62.39 -76.70 -4.62
N ILE A 7 -63.25 -75.88 -3.96
CA ILE A 7 -63.70 -75.86 -2.53
C ILE A 7 -62.70 -75.58 -1.37
N SER A 8 -62.94 -74.46 -0.63
CA SER A 8 -63.35 -74.36 0.81
C SER A 8 -63.19 -72.89 1.27
N LEU A 9 -64.12 -72.14 1.88
CA LEU A 9 -65.22 -72.34 2.85
C LEU A 9 -64.78 -72.31 4.33
N MET A 10 -65.33 -71.34 5.09
CA MET A 10 -65.11 -71.01 6.53
C MET A 10 -63.69 -70.51 6.87
N VAL A 11 -63.44 -69.68 7.90
CA VAL A 11 -64.11 -69.49 9.21
C VAL A 11 -64.28 -68.00 9.58
N GLN A 12 -65.32 -67.66 10.34
CA GLN A 12 -65.48 -66.36 11.02
C GLN A 12 -64.67 -66.29 12.33
N ILE A 13 -63.93 -65.20 12.58
CA ILE A 13 -63.71 -64.70 13.95
C ILE A 13 -63.94 -63.19 13.95
N TYR A 14 -64.70 -62.70 14.93
CA TYR A 14 -65.04 -61.28 15.11
C TYR A 14 -64.34 -60.76 16.38
N THR A 15 -63.08 -60.32 16.27
CA THR A 15 -62.32 -59.78 17.41
C THR A 15 -62.48 -58.27 17.51
N ARG A 16 -62.99 -57.83 18.67
CA ARG A 16 -63.34 -56.44 18.99
C ARG A 16 -62.20 -55.79 19.75
N GLU A 17 -61.21 -55.26 19.03
CA GLU A 17 -60.06 -54.60 19.68
C GLU A 17 -60.44 -53.21 20.23
N ILE A 18 -60.69 -53.23 21.53
CA ILE A 18 -60.46 -52.20 22.54
C ILE A 18 -59.94 -50.87 21.98
N VAL A 19 -60.84 -49.87 21.89
CA VAL A 19 -60.44 -48.46 21.81
C VAL A 19 -59.90 -48.05 23.18
N CYS A 20 -58.60 -48.24 23.40
CA CYS A 20 -57.90 -47.58 24.50
C CYS A 20 -57.89 -46.08 24.21
N SER A 21 -58.56 -45.29 25.05
CA SER A 21 -58.48 -43.84 25.01
C SER A 21 -57.09 -43.39 25.45
N LEU A 22 -56.17 -43.25 24.50
CA LEU A 22 -55.06 -42.31 24.66
C LEU A 22 -55.68 -40.94 24.97
N ASN A 23 -55.36 -40.40 26.13
CA ASN A 23 -55.69 -39.00 26.44
C ASN A 23 -55.09 -38.13 25.32
N PRO A 24 -55.78 -37.09 24.83
CA PRO A 24 -55.21 -36.21 23.84
C PRO A 24 -53.90 -35.62 24.37
N ILE A 25 -52.81 -35.87 23.64
CA ILE A 25 -51.49 -35.28 23.90
C ILE A 25 -51.70 -33.76 23.99
N PRO A 26 -51.18 -33.08 25.02
CA PRO A 26 -51.45 -31.66 25.23
C PRO A 26 -51.01 -30.85 24.01
N THR A 27 -51.98 -30.33 23.27
CA THR A 27 -51.74 -29.56 22.05
C THR A 27 -51.15 -28.19 22.42
N ILE A 28 -49.83 -28.12 22.51
CA ILE A 28 -49.07 -26.88 22.55
C ILE A 28 -49.50 -26.03 21.35
N ASP A 29 -49.89 -24.77 21.57
CA ASP A 29 -50.33 -23.89 20.49
C ASP A 29 -49.17 -23.64 19.52
N SER A 30 -49.31 -24.15 18.30
CA SER A 30 -48.30 -24.06 17.24
C SER A 30 -47.90 -22.63 16.93
N LYS A 31 -48.76 -21.64 17.18
CA LYS A 31 -48.46 -20.21 17.03
C LYS A 31 -47.33 -19.75 17.94
N VAL A 32 -47.31 -20.17 19.20
CA VAL A 32 -46.29 -19.78 20.18
C VAL A 32 -44.92 -20.24 19.68
N TYR A 33 -44.85 -21.51 19.26
CA TYR A 33 -43.62 -22.09 18.76
C TYR A 33 -43.13 -21.43 17.47
N VAL A 34 -44.03 -21.20 16.51
CA VAL A 34 -43.69 -20.54 15.24
C VAL A 34 -43.21 -19.10 15.47
N GLN A 35 -43.79 -18.36 16.44
CA GLN A 35 -43.31 -17.04 16.82
C GLN A 35 -41.90 -17.10 17.45
N THR A 36 -41.66 -18.01 18.40
CA THR A 36 -40.32 -18.27 18.99
C THR A 36 -39.25 -18.46 17.91
N LEU A 37 -39.53 -19.27 16.88
CA LEU A 37 -38.58 -19.46 15.77
C LEU A 37 -38.38 -18.24 14.89
N PHE A 38 -39.44 -17.48 14.65
CA PHE A 38 -39.37 -16.26 13.84
C PHE A 38 -38.50 -15.19 14.52
N GLU A 39 -38.64 -15.06 15.84
CA GLU A 39 -37.79 -14.20 16.67
C GLU A 39 -36.34 -14.71 16.73
N LEU A 40 -36.13 -16.04 16.89
CA LEU A 40 -34.81 -16.67 16.81
C LEU A 40 -34.11 -16.32 15.49
N HIS A 41 -34.79 -16.51 14.36
CA HIS A 41 -34.26 -16.19 13.03
C HIS A 41 -33.87 -14.71 12.91
N ARG A 42 -34.76 -13.79 13.28
CA ARG A 42 -34.51 -12.34 13.20
C ARG A 42 -33.38 -11.86 14.12
N GLN A 43 -33.21 -12.46 15.29
CA GLN A 43 -32.08 -12.15 16.17
C GLN A 43 -30.75 -12.73 15.65
N ILE A 44 -30.73 -13.97 15.13
CA ILE A 44 -29.51 -14.60 14.61
C ILE A 44 -29.05 -13.88 13.32
N CYS A 45 -30.01 -13.54 12.45
CA CYS A 45 -29.82 -13.08 11.08
C CYS A 45 -30.57 -11.76 10.78
N PRO A 46 -30.27 -10.63 11.45
CA PRO A 46 -30.95 -9.38 11.17
C PRO A 46 -30.73 -8.91 9.72
N VAL A 47 -31.83 -8.53 9.05
CA VAL A 47 -31.90 -8.07 7.65
C VAL A 47 -30.74 -7.15 7.26
N ASP A 48 -30.46 -6.12 8.06
CA ASP A 48 -29.45 -5.07 7.81
C ASP A 48 -28.01 -5.60 7.63
N LYS A 49 -27.79 -6.89 7.92
CA LYS A 49 -26.49 -7.58 7.83
C LYS A 49 -26.57 -8.84 6.98
N TYR A 50 -27.77 -9.41 6.84
CA TYR A 50 -28.04 -10.65 6.12
C TYR A 50 -29.28 -10.47 5.23
N HIS A 51 -29.10 -9.93 4.02
CA HIS A 51 -30.21 -9.68 3.09
C HIS A 51 -30.76 -10.95 2.44
N ASP A 52 -29.95 -12.01 2.33
CA ASP A 52 -30.35 -13.25 1.68
C ASP A 52 -30.80 -14.29 2.72
N LEU A 53 -31.89 -15.00 2.43
CA LEU A 53 -32.36 -16.15 3.19
C LEU A 53 -32.29 -17.39 2.30
N VAL A 54 -31.34 -18.28 2.61
CA VAL A 54 -31.12 -19.53 1.89
C VAL A 54 -31.69 -20.67 2.72
N VAL A 55 -32.73 -21.32 2.19
CA VAL A 55 -33.38 -22.47 2.83
C VAL A 55 -33.02 -23.74 2.08
N TYR A 56 -32.40 -24.70 2.78
CA TYR A 56 -32.28 -26.07 2.31
C TYR A 56 -33.44 -26.87 2.89
N GLN A 57 -34.44 -27.11 2.05
CA GLN A 57 -35.56 -28.00 2.34
C GLN A 57 -35.21 -29.37 1.76
N THR A 58 -34.49 -30.16 2.55
CA THR A 58 -34.25 -31.58 2.23
C THR A 58 -35.32 -32.48 2.85
N SER A 59 -35.88 -32.08 4.00
CA SER A 59 -37.01 -32.76 4.64
C SER A 59 -38.40 -32.30 4.20
N ASN A 60 -39.34 -33.25 4.17
CA ASN A 60 -40.78 -33.06 4.00
C ASN A 60 -41.58 -33.32 5.30
N ASP A 61 -40.95 -33.28 6.47
CA ASP A 61 -41.67 -33.44 7.75
C ASP A 61 -42.72 -32.33 7.94
N ALA A 62 -43.89 -32.67 8.49
CA ALA A 62 -45.00 -31.74 8.75
C ALA A 62 -44.61 -30.54 9.66
N PHE A 63 -43.55 -30.71 10.45
CA PHE A 63 -42.88 -29.63 11.18
C PHE A 63 -42.33 -28.56 10.23
N SER A 64 -41.62 -28.96 9.16
CA SER A 64 -41.07 -28.04 8.17
C SER A 64 -42.19 -27.33 7.39
N GLU A 65 -43.27 -28.04 7.03
CA GLU A 65 -44.45 -27.47 6.39
C GLU A 65 -45.17 -26.44 7.26
N THR A 66 -45.11 -26.58 8.59
CA THR A 66 -45.72 -25.62 9.54
C THR A 66 -44.85 -24.38 9.75
N VAL A 67 -43.53 -24.57 9.87
CA VAL A 67 -42.57 -23.50 10.21
C VAL A 67 -42.17 -22.67 8.98
N LEU A 68 -41.89 -23.33 7.86
CA LEU A 68 -41.28 -22.70 6.69
C LEU A 68 -42.14 -21.58 6.07
N PRO A 69 -43.48 -21.71 5.93
CA PRO A 69 -44.31 -20.63 5.38
C PRO A 69 -44.24 -19.34 6.21
N PHE A 70 -44.07 -19.44 7.53
CA PHE A 70 -43.96 -18.26 8.40
C PHE A 70 -42.63 -17.53 8.22
N ILE A 71 -41.51 -18.26 8.20
CA ILE A 71 -40.19 -17.65 7.93
C ILE A 71 -40.16 -17.08 6.50
N MET A 72 -40.75 -17.80 5.54
CA MET A 72 -40.89 -17.37 4.15
C MET A 72 -41.91 -16.24 3.95
N SER A 73 -42.66 -15.83 4.97
CA SER A 73 -43.58 -14.69 4.90
C SER A 73 -42.89 -13.33 5.04
N ASP A 74 -41.71 -13.25 5.68
CA ASP A 74 -41.01 -11.96 5.91
C ASP A 74 -40.52 -11.37 4.57
N ILE A 75 -41.22 -10.35 4.08
CA ILE A 75 -41.01 -9.76 2.75
C ILE A 75 -39.66 -9.06 2.56
N VAL A 76 -38.86 -8.89 3.62
CA VAL A 76 -37.65 -8.04 3.57
C VAL A 76 -36.38 -8.81 3.16
N TYR A 77 -36.40 -10.16 3.16
CA TYR A 77 -35.27 -10.98 2.68
C TYR A 77 -35.42 -11.42 1.21
N THR A 78 -34.30 -11.44 0.49
CA THR A 78 -34.16 -12.16 -0.80
C THR A 78 -34.17 -13.66 -0.52
N LYS A 79 -35.15 -14.41 -1.02
CA LYS A 79 -35.34 -15.83 -0.66
C LYS A 79 -34.82 -16.77 -1.73
N ILE A 80 -34.05 -17.77 -1.31
CA ILE A 80 -33.48 -18.83 -2.17
C ILE A 80 -33.76 -20.18 -1.54
N VAL A 81 -34.79 -20.89 -2.04
CA VAL A 81 -35.09 -22.27 -1.63
C VAL A 81 -34.28 -23.23 -2.50
N LYS A 82 -33.64 -24.21 -1.88
CA LYS A 82 -32.90 -25.29 -2.55
C LYS A 82 -33.39 -26.65 -2.02
N THR A 83 -34.05 -27.42 -2.87
CA THR A 83 -34.51 -28.79 -2.59
C THR A 83 -33.43 -29.85 -2.83
N HIS A 84 -32.38 -29.52 -3.60
CA HIS A 84 -31.25 -30.40 -3.88
C HIS A 84 -29.91 -29.65 -3.77
N PHE A 85 -28.92 -30.28 -3.12
CA PHE A 85 -27.60 -29.70 -2.94
C PHE A 85 -26.67 -29.96 -4.14
N SER A 86 -26.72 -29.08 -5.14
CA SER A 86 -25.80 -29.12 -6.28
C SER A 86 -24.42 -28.56 -5.89
N LYS A 87 -23.40 -29.42 -5.84
CA LYS A 87 -21.99 -29.06 -5.53
C LYS A 87 -21.38 -28.00 -6.48
N LEU A 88 -22.02 -27.72 -7.61
CA LEU A 88 -21.53 -26.84 -8.68
C LEU A 88 -22.01 -25.37 -8.60
N HIS A 89 -22.96 -25.02 -7.72
CA HIS A 89 -23.52 -23.67 -7.64
C HIS A 89 -23.33 -23.04 -6.25
N ILE A 90 -22.05 -22.93 -5.87
CA ILE A 90 -21.56 -22.30 -4.64
C ILE A 90 -20.84 -20.99 -5.05
N THR A 91 -21.61 -19.94 -5.33
CA THR A 91 -21.06 -18.59 -5.56
C THR A 91 -20.86 -17.85 -4.23
N TYR A 92 -19.91 -16.91 -4.20
CA TYR A 92 -19.44 -16.24 -2.97
C TYR A 92 -20.54 -15.48 -2.21
N ASP A 93 -21.39 -14.76 -2.94
CA ASP A 93 -22.37 -13.81 -2.38
C ASP A 93 -23.43 -14.55 -1.53
N ASN A 94 -23.88 -15.71 -2.04
CA ASN A 94 -24.83 -16.65 -1.43
C ASN A 94 -24.42 -17.23 -0.06
N TYR A 95 -23.26 -16.84 0.50
CA TYR A 95 -22.72 -17.38 1.76
C TYR A 95 -22.30 -16.33 2.78
N PHE A 96 -22.10 -15.06 2.43
CA PHE A 96 -21.56 -14.07 3.37
C PHE A 96 -22.63 -13.17 3.99
N HIS A 97 -23.63 -12.77 3.19
CA HIS A 97 -24.81 -12.02 3.65
C HIS A 97 -26.08 -12.88 3.65
N SER A 98 -25.90 -14.21 3.67
CA SER A 98 -26.99 -15.18 3.77
C SER A 98 -27.22 -15.66 5.21
N CYS A 99 -28.48 -15.75 5.62
CA CYS A 99 -28.91 -16.68 6.66
C CYS A 99 -29.12 -18.06 6.03
N ASN A 100 -28.48 -19.12 6.53
CA ASN A 100 -28.72 -20.49 6.10
C ASN A 100 -29.66 -21.20 7.09
N ILE A 101 -30.75 -21.74 6.58
CA ILE A 101 -31.66 -22.63 7.30
C ILE A 101 -31.57 -24.02 6.67
N ILE A 102 -31.44 -25.07 7.48
CA ILE A 102 -31.45 -26.48 7.02
C ILE A 102 -32.43 -27.28 7.89
N PHE A 103 -33.32 -28.03 7.25
CA PHE A 103 -34.21 -29.01 7.88
C PHE A 103 -33.66 -30.43 7.61
N ILE A 104 -32.96 -30.99 8.59
CA ILE A 104 -32.30 -32.31 8.52
C ILE A 104 -33.29 -33.37 9.02
N ASP A 105 -33.69 -34.31 8.16
CA ASP A 105 -34.32 -35.57 8.59
C ASP A 105 -33.39 -36.78 8.49
N SER A 106 -32.31 -36.67 7.71
CA SER A 106 -31.47 -37.80 7.31
C SER A 106 -29.98 -37.60 7.62
N TRP A 107 -29.26 -38.72 7.72
CA TRP A 107 -27.80 -38.70 7.87
C TRP A 107 -27.06 -38.20 6.63
N GLU A 108 -27.71 -38.18 5.46
CA GLU A 108 -27.12 -37.73 4.20
C GLU A 108 -27.08 -36.19 4.11
N ASP A 109 -28.10 -35.51 4.63
CA ASP A 109 -28.18 -34.04 4.72
C ASP A 109 -27.06 -33.42 5.57
N LEU A 110 -26.58 -34.13 6.58
CA LEU A 110 -25.43 -33.70 7.38
C LEU A 110 -24.15 -33.52 6.54
N SER A 111 -24.05 -34.15 5.37
CA SER A 111 -23.00 -33.85 4.40
C SER A 111 -23.05 -32.40 3.89
N ILE A 112 -24.22 -31.77 3.82
CA ILE A 112 -24.40 -30.34 3.49
C ILE A 112 -23.81 -29.47 4.59
N VAL A 113 -24.15 -29.77 5.85
CA VAL A 113 -23.60 -29.08 7.05
C VAL A 113 -22.08 -29.20 7.08
N SER A 114 -21.50 -30.30 6.59
CA SER A 114 -20.05 -30.48 6.48
C SER A 114 -19.39 -29.43 5.57
N LEU A 115 -20.04 -29.04 4.46
CA LEU A 115 -19.54 -28.12 3.45
C LEU A 115 -19.70 -26.63 3.82
N LEU A 116 -20.64 -26.30 4.70
CA LEU A 116 -20.82 -24.93 5.19
C LEU A 116 -19.59 -24.43 5.98
N GLN A 117 -19.13 -23.21 5.69
CA GLN A 117 -18.07 -22.57 6.45
C GLN A 117 -18.59 -22.04 7.80
N LEU A 118 -17.71 -21.92 8.80
CA LEU A 118 -18.01 -21.33 10.13
C LEU A 118 -18.41 -19.83 10.06
N SER A 119 -18.32 -19.22 8.87
CA SER A 119 -18.79 -17.87 8.55
C SER A 119 -20.26 -17.65 8.83
N VAL A 120 -21.07 -18.63 8.42
CA VAL A 120 -22.45 -18.34 8.07
C VAL A 120 -23.35 -18.55 9.27
N LYS A 121 -24.31 -17.62 9.44
CA LYS A 121 -25.40 -17.83 10.38
C LYS A 121 -26.22 -19.02 9.90
N LEU A 122 -26.27 -20.04 10.73
CA LEU A 122 -26.76 -21.36 10.38
C LEU A 122 -27.74 -21.82 11.47
N ILE A 123 -28.97 -22.09 11.08
CA ILE A 123 -30.01 -22.65 11.95
C ILE A 123 -30.29 -24.06 11.44
N LEU A 124 -30.10 -25.05 12.32
CA LEU A 124 -30.25 -26.47 12.02
C LEU A 124 -31.49 -26.99 12.74
N PHE A 125 -32.53 -27.29 11.98
CA PHE A 125 -33.73 -27.95 12.48
C PHE A 125 -33.58 -29.45 12.32
N TYR A 126 -33.71 -30.21 13.41
CA TYR A 126 -33.63 -31.68 13.34
C TYR A 126 -34.39 -32.36 14.49
N PRO A 127 -34.94 -33.58 14.27
CA PRO A 127 -35.68 -34.30 15.29
C PRO A 127 -34.76 -34.90 16.38
N LYS A 128 -35.27 -34.99 17.61
CA LYS A 128 -34.51 -35.33 18.82
C LYS A 128 -33.75 -36.66 18.78
N TRP A 129 -34.23 -37.64 18.01
CA TRP A 129 -33.54 -38.93 17.85
C TRP A 129 -32.15 -38.77 17.22
N ILE A 130 -31.94 -37.80 16.32
CA ILE A 130 -30.62 -37.49 15.74
C ILE A 130 -29.60 -37.05 16.81
N GLN A 131 -30.05 -36.44 17.92
CA GLN A 131 -29.16 -36.06 19.04
C GLN A 131 -28.68 -37.26 19.87
N SER A 132 -29.39 -38.40 19.83
CA SER A 132 -29.06 -39.59 20.64
C SER A 132 -27.90 -40.41 20.08
N GLU A 133 -27.57 -40.20 18.80
CA GLU A 133 -26.58 -40.96 18.05
C GLU A 133 -25.13 -40.65 18.49
N LYS A 134 -24.34 -41.69 18.77
CA LYS A 134 -22.97 -41.52 19.33
C LYS A 134 -21.91 -41.12 18.30
N ASN A 135 -22.29 -40.72 17.10
CA ASN A 135 -21.37 -40.54 15.99
C ASN A 135 -20.60 -39.20 16.05
N VAL A 136 -19.31 -39.30 16.39
CA VAL A 136 -18.42 -38.15 16.69
C VAL A 136 -18.24 -37.19 15.51
N SER A 137 -18.40 -37.65 14.27
CA SER A 137 -18.32 -36.79 13.07
C SER A 137 -19.51 -35.84 12.96
N ILE A 138 -20.72 -36.35 13.24
CA ILE A 138 -21.99 -35.62 13.15
C ILE A 138 -22.15 -34.64 14.31
N VAL A 139 -21.82 -35.08 15.53
CA VAL A 139 -21.78 -34.22 16.73
C VAL A 139 -20.80 -33.04 16.54
N ARG A 140 -19.81 -33.14 15.63
CA ARG A 140 -18.93 -32.03 15.26
C ARG A 140 -19.52 -31.08 14.20
N GLN A 141 -20.45 -31.56 13.37
CA GLN A 141 -21.10 -30.77 12.32
C GLN A 141 -22.26 -29.95 12.87
N LEU A 142 -23.12 -30.55 13.72
CA LEU A 142 -24.24 -29.85 14.37
C LEU A 142 -23.77 -28.60 15.15
N LYS A 143 -22.63 -28.73 15.85
CA LYS A 143 -21.97 -27.67 16.62
C LYS A 143 -21.50 -26.45 15.81
N LYS A 144 -21.66 -26.42 14.48
CA LYS A 144 -21.43 -25.21 13.68
C LYS A 144 -22.54 -24.17 13.88
N GLY A 145 -23.80 -24.60 13.98
CA GLY A 145 -24.98 -23.75 13.93
C GLY A 145 -25.62 -23.44 15.29
N TYR A 146 -26.84 -22.93 15.22
CA TYR A 146 -27.83 -23.01 16.30
C TYR A 146 -28.63 -24.29 16.07
N GLU A 147 -28.66 -25.14 17.09
CA GLU A 147 -29.28 -26.47 17.07
C GLU A 147 -30.73 -26.31 17.55
N VAL A 148 -31.72 -26.48 16.68
CA VAL A 148 -33.15 -26.44 17.03
C VAL A 148 -33.69 -27.86 16.98
N VAL A 149 -33.94 -28.42 18.16
CA VAL A 149 -34.21 -29.85 18.35
C VAL A 149 -35.67 -30.03 18.71
N TYR A 150 -36.44 -30.70 17.84
CA TYR A 150 -37.88 -30.92 18.04
C TYR A 150 -38.20 -32.39 18.34
N ASP A 151 -39.28 -32.60 19.10
CA ASP A 151 -39.77 -33.92 19.49
C ASP A 151 -41.21 -34.17 18.99
N LEU A 152 -41.66 -35.43 19.00
CA LEU A 152 -43.01 -35.82 18.55
C LEU A 152 -44.12 -35.19 19.42
N ASP A 153 -43.81 -34.86 20.67
CA ASP A 153 -44.71 -34.17 21.61
C ASP A 153 -44.75 -32.63 21.39
N ASN A 154 -44.28 -32.13 20.24
CA ASN A 154 -44.11 -30.70 19.92
C ASN A 154 -43.25 -29.90 20.92
N THR A 155 -42.46 -30.58 21.76
CA THR A 155 -41.44 -29.91 22.60
C THR A 155 -40.24 -29.52 21.74
N VAL A 156 -39.70 -28.33 21.96
CA VAL A 156 -38.51 -27.86 21.24
C VAL A 156 -37.47 -27.27 22.17
N GLU A 157 -36.25 -27.74 21.99
CA GLU A 157 -35.05 -27.37 22.74
C GLU A 157 -34.11 -26.62 21.79
N ILE A 158 -33.84 -25.34 22.06
CA ILE A 158 -32.89 -24.54 21.29
C ILE A 158 -31.54 -24.59 22.01
N TYR A 159 -30.49 -24.96 21.28
CA TYR A 159 -29.13 -24.96 21.82
C TYR A 159 -28.14 -24.22 20.93
N ARG A 160 -27.08 -23.73 21.56
CA ARG A 160 -25.90 -23.18 20.88
C ARG A 160 -24.64 -23.70 21.55
N THR A 161 -23.77 -24.34 20.78
CA THR A 161 -22.43 -24.68 21.24
C THR A 161 -21.47 -23.51 20.97
N ASN A 162 -20.97 -22.87 22.02
CA ASN A 162 -20.01 -21.77 21.92
C ASN A 162 -18.67 -22.29 21.36
N LEU A 163 -18.19 -21.68 20.27
CA LEU A 163 -17.00 -22.11 19.54
C LEU A 163 -15.71 -22.07 20.38
N PHE A 164 -15.64 -21.14 21.33
CA PHE A 164 -14.44 -20.81 22.10
C PHE A 164 -14.39 -21.57 23.45
N SER A 165 -15.47 -21.51 24.25
CA SER A 165 -15.57 -22.29 25.50
C SER A 165 -15.85 -23.78 25.28
N LYS A 166 -16.40 -24.15 24.10
CA LYS A 166 -16.89 -25.50 23.74
C LYS A 166 -18.06 -26.00 24.60
N GLN A 167 -18.65 -25.13 25.42
CA GLN A 167 -19.84 -25.44 26.21
C GLN A 167 -21.09 -25.37 25.34
N LYS A 168 -22.02 -26.31 25.54
CA LYS A 168 -23.36 -26.29 24.92
C LYS A 168 -24.31 -25.56 25.87
N ILE A 169 -24.84 -24.43 25.41
CA ILE A 169 -25.78 -23.57 26.11
C ILE A 169 -27.18 -23.91 25.60
N ALA A 170 -28.17 -24.05 26.50
CA ALA A 170 -29.58 -24.06 26.14
C ALA A 170 -30.10 -22.62 26.14
N LEU A 171 -30.86 -22.24 25.11
CA LEU A 171 -31.54 -20.94 25.03
C LEU A 171 -33.01 -21.15 25.40
N ASP A 172 -33.56 -20.25 26.21
CA ASP A 172 -34.96 -20.28 26.61
C ASP A 172 -35.87 -19.99 25.39
N PRO A 173 -36.77 -20.92 24.98
CA PRO A 173 -37.72 -20.68 23.88
C PRO A 173 -38.71 -19.54 24.16
N GLN A 174 -38.95 -19.18 25.42
CA GLN A 174 -39.87 -18.09 25.82
C GLN A 174 -39.18 -16.73 25.94
N ASN A 175 -37.84 -16.70 26.01
CA ASN A 175 -37.04 -15.48 26.17
C ASN A 175 -35.67 -15.65 25.49
N ILE A 176 -35.68 -15.69 24.16
CA ILE A 176 -34.47 -15.85 23.37
C ILE A 176 -33.59 -14.61 23.52
N ALA A 177 -32.41 -14.80 24.13
CA ALA A 177 -31.33 -13.82 24.15
C ALA A 177 -30.06 -14.46 23.60
N ILE A 178 -29.55 -13.97 22.47
CA ILE A 178 -28.35 -14.54 21.83
C ILE A 178 -27.08 -14.05 22.55
N PRO A 179 -26.20 -14.97 23.01
CA PRO A 179 -24.91 -14.59 23.59
C PRO A 179 -23.94 -14.04 22.52
N ASP A 180 -23.27 -12.93 22.80
CA ASP A 180 -22.18 -12.43 21.95
C ASP A 180 -20.89 -13.21 22.23
N GLU A 181 -20.75 -14.38 21.59
CA GLU A 181 -19.60 -15.28 21.72
C GLU A 181 -18.24 -14.63 21.39
N GLN A 182 -18.23 -13.47 20.74
CA GLN A 182 -17.02 -12.70 20.44
C GLN A 182 -16.60 -11.76 21.60
N HIS A 183 -17.35 -11.72 22.71
CA HIS A 183 -17.05 -10.84 23.84
C HIS A 183 -15.87 -11.35 24.68
N ASP A 184 -15.87 -12.66 24.99
CA ASP A 184 -14.82 -13.40 25.70
C ASP A 184 -14.50 -14.65 24.88
N LEU A 185 -13.21 -14.82 24.52
CA LEU A 185 -12.72 -15.92 23.70
C LEU A 185 -12.10 -17.05 24.55
N HIS A 186 -12.21 -17.00 25.88
CA HIS A 186 -11.93 -18.09 26.82
C HIS A 186 -10.57 -18.79 26.61
N GLY A 187 -9.51 -18.00 26.39
CA GLY A 187 -8.14 -18.47 26.16
C GLY A 187 -7.85 -18.97 24.74
N TYR A 188 -8.76 -18.79 23.77
CA TYR A 188 -8.59 -19.25 22.39
C TYR A 188 -7.29 -18.73 21.77
N ARG A 189 -6.63 -19.60 20.99
CA ARG A 189 -5.35 -19.33 20.34
C ARG A 189 -5.58 -18.81 18.92
N ILE A 190 -5.59 -17.48 18.76
CA ILE A 190 -5.69 -16.83 17.44
C ILE A 190 -4.30 -16.88 16.78
N LYS A 191 -4.15 -17.67 15.73
CA LYS A 191 -2.90 -17.73 14.96
C LYS A 191 -2.93 -16.76 13.79
N MET A 192 -1.98 -15.84 13.78
CA MET A 192 -1.65 -15.06 12.60
C MET A 192 -0.49 -15.71 11.84
N TYR A 193 -0.66 -15.88 10.54
CA TYR A 193 0.46 -16.16 9.65
C TYR A 193 1.35 -14.92 9.55
N CYS A 194 2.66 -15.12 9.63
CA CYS A 194 3.65 -14.11 9.29
C CYS A 194 4.80 -14.84 8.61
N GLU A 195 5.29 -14.33 7.48
CA GLU A 195 6.46 -14.93 6.82
C GLU A 195 7.64 -15.02 7.81
N SER A 196 8.51 -16.01 7.65
CA SER A 196 9.53 -16.34 8.66
C SER A 196 10.49 -15.18 8.98
N PHE A 197 10.76 -14.31 8.01
CA PHE A 197 11.52 -13.07 8.18
C PHE A 197 10.72 -11.93 8.83
N LEU A 198 9.38 -11.93 8.72
CA LEU A 198 8.50 -10.96 9.36
C LEU A 198 8.23 -11.28 10.84
N LEU A 199 8.25 -12.56 11.25
CA LEU A 199 8.04 -12.98 12.66
C LEU A 199 8.94 -12.27 13.68
N ARG A 200 10.17 -11.93 13.26
CA ARG A 200 11.21 -11.34 14.12
C ARG A 200 11.09 -9.81 14.23
N MET A 201 10.37 -9.17 13.32
CA MET A 201 10.23 -7.72 13.28
C MET A 201 9.06 -7.22 14.15
N PRO A 202 9.24 -6.13 14.93
CA PRO A 202 8.19 -5.53 15.73
C PRO A 202 7.25 -4.66 14.88
N LYS A 203 6.52 -5.30 13.97
CA LYS A 203 5.47 -4.74 13.12
C LYS A 203 4.22 -4.35 13.93
N PHE A 204 3.44 -3.37 13.47
CA PHE A 204 2.19 -3.00 14.15
C PHE A 204 1.16 -4.12 14.07
N GLU A 205 1.13 -4.88 12.97
CA GLU A 205 0.27 -6.04 12.75
C GLU A 205 0.35 -7.05 13.90
N LYS A 206 1.56 -7.24 14.47
CA LYS A 206 1.82 -8.06 15.65
C LYS A 206 1.22 -7.46 16.93
N TYR A 207 1.52 -6.18 17.19
CA TYR A 207 0.99 -5.44 18.34
C TYR A 207 -0.55 -5.38 18.34
N PHE A 208 -1.14 -5.17 17.17
CA PHE A 208 -2.58 -5.17 16.93
C PHE A 208 -3.23 -6.50 17.31
N LEU A 209 -2.69 -7.62 16.82
CA LEU A 209 -3.15 -8.97 17.18
C LEU A 209 -3.08 -9.20 18.70
N GLU A 210 -1.98 -8.78 19.33
CA GLU A 210 -1.76 -8.90 20.77
C GLU A 210 -2.79 -8.05 21.56
N GLN A 211 -3.09 -6.81 21.14
CA GLN A 211 -4.14 -6.00 21.77
C GLN A 211 -5.54 -6.59 21.59
N VAL A 212 -5.90 -7.06 20.39
CA VAL A 212 -7.20 -7.71 20.11
C VAL A 212 -7.36 -8.96 20.98
N ALA A 213 -6.31 -9.77 21.11
CA ALA A 213 -6.32 -10.97 21.93
C ALA A 213 -6.49 -10.64 23.42
N ILE A 214 -5.67 -9.74 23.97
CA ILE A 214 -5.72 -9.33 25.39
C ILE A 214 -7.09 -8.73 25.74
N LYS A 215 -7.65 -7.85 24.89
CA LYS A 215 -8.97 -7.23 25.10
C LYS A 215 -10.14 -8.21 25.05
N ARG A 216 -9.91 -9.46 24.62
CA ARG A 216 -10.92 -10.51 24.46
C ARG A 216 -10.55 -11.82 25.14
N ASN A 217 -9.65 -11.77 26.13
CA ASN A 217 -9.22 -12.94 26.91
C ASN A 217 -8.77 -14.11 26.01
N ALA A 218 -8.04 -13.80 24.94
CA ALA A 218 -7.48 -14.75 23.99
C ALA A 218 -5.95 -14.73 24.04
N THR A 219 -5.32 -15.68 23.37
CA THR A 219 -3.86 -15.74 23.21
C THR A 219 -3.48 -15.56 21.74
N ALA A 220 -2.62 -14.56 21.49
CA ALA A 220 -2.06 -14.31 20.16
C ALA A 220 -0.91 -15.28 19.88
N ILE A 221 -0.94 -15.97 18.74
CA ILE A 221 0.14 -16.81 18.24
C ILE A 221 0.55 -16.31 16.85
N GLN A 222 1.85 -16.33 16.56
CA GLN A 222 2.41 -16.00 15.26
C GLN A 222 3.16 -17.23 14.73
N THR A 223 2.97 -17.58 13.46
CA THR A 223 3.61 -18.75 12.84
C THR A 223 3.96 -18.49 11.37
N SER A 224 5.07 -19.09 10.92
CA SER A 224 5.51 -19.13 9.52
C SER A 224 4.95 -20.32 8.74
N ASP A 225 4.21 -21.21 9.40
CA ASP A 225 3.80 -22.48 8.83
C ASP A 225 2.41 -22.31 8.22
N ILE A 226 2.29 -22.52 6.90
CA ILE A 226 1.02 -22.47 6.13
C ILE A 226 0.17 -23.74 6.41
N SER A 227 0.11 -24.13 7.68
CA SER A 227 -0.58 -25.30 8.21
C SER A 227 -2.09 -25.03 8.37
N ARG A 228 -2.88 -26.10 8.49
CA ARG A 228 -4.34 -25.96 8.66
C ARG A 228 -4.67 -25.30 10.01
N GLY A 229 -5.49 -24.26 9.97
CA GLY A 229 -5.82 -23.42 11.12
C GLY A 229 -4.85 -22.25 11.25
N ILE A 230 -4.89 -21.35 10.27
CA ILE A 230 -4.47 -19.95 10.37
C ILE A 230 -5.76 -19.13 10.45
N GLU A 231 -5.87 -18.27 11.46
CA GLU A 231 -7.04 -17.42 11.68
C GLU A 231 -6.90 -16.02 11.05
N VAL A 232 -5.67 -15.50 10.93
CA VAL A 232 -5.38 -14.16 10.38
C VAL A 232 -4.19 -14.24 9.43
N LEU A 233 -4.26 -13.58 8.27
CA LEU A 233 -3.21 -13.52 7.25
C LEU A 233 -3.07 -12.07 6.74
N PRO A 234 -1.98 -11.34 7.05
CA PRO A 234 -1.70 -10.06 6.43
C PRO A 234 -1.39 -10.24 4.94
N ILE A 235 -2.09 -9.50 4.08
CA ILE A 235 -1.89 -9.47 2.63
C ILE A 235 -1.16 -8.16 2.30
N ILE A 236 0.09 -8.31 1.86
CA ILE A 236 1.01 -7.20 1.54
C ILE A 236 0.91 -6.81 0.05
N ASN A 237 0.48 -7.74 -0.81
CA ASN A 237 0.25 -7.53 -2.23
C ASN A 237 -1.12 -8.09 -2.63
N MET A 238 -2.01 -7.26 -3.20
CA MET A 238 -3.33 -7.68 -3.69
C MET A 238 -3.36 -8.07 -5.18
N GLN A 239 -2.23 -7.94 -5.91
CA GLN A 239 -2.17 -8.25 -7.33
C GLN A 239 -2.63 -9.70 -7.61
N ASN A 240 -3.71 -9.84 -8.38
CA ASN A 240 -4.38 -11.08 -8.75
C ASN A 240 -4.95 -11.92 -7.57
N MET A 241 -5.07 -11.37 -6.36
CA MET A 241 -5.60 -12.10 -5.18
C MET A 241 -7.11 -11.93 -5.00
N VAL A 242 -7.90 -12.87 -5.52
CA VAL A 242 -9.35 -12.98 -5.22
C VAL A 242 -9.56 -13.91 -4.02
N TYR A 243 -9.20 -13.46 -2.81
CA TYR A 243 -9.58 -14.16 -1.57
C TYR A 243 -10.91 -13.65 -1.03
N SER A 244 -11.80 -14.56 -0.67
CA SER A 244 -13.16 -14.31 -0.17
C SER A 244 -13.25 -13.76 1.27
N TRP A 245 -12.11 -13.51 1.92
CA TRP A 245 -12.04 -13.17 3.35
C TRP A 245 -11.25 -11.89 3.65
N ILE A 246 -10.93 -11.10 2.61
CA ILE A 246 -10.14 -9.86 2.72
C ILE A 246 -10.93 -8.75 3.45
N ILE A 247 -10.24 -8.04 4.33
CA ILE A 247 -10.68 -6.83 5.03
C ILE A 247 -9.61 -5.75 4.82
N PRO A 248 -9.95 -4.53 4.37
CA PRO A 248 -9.00 -3.42 4.32
C PRO A 248 -8.54 -3.06 5.73
N ALA A 249 -7.24 -2.77 5.88
CA ALA A 249 -6.60 -2.47 7.14
C ALA A 249 -5.92 -1.09 7.11
N PHE A 250 -5.14 -0.82 8.15
CA PHE A 250 -4.37 0.41 8.32
C PHE A 250 -3.10 0.42 7.43
N GLY A 251 -2.83 1.56 6.79
CA GLY A 251 -1.63 1.79 5.98
C GLY A 251 -1.71 1.31 4.53
N THR A 252 -0.71 1.70 3.73
CA THR A 252 -0.59 1.36 2.31
C THR A 252 0.69 0.57 2.01
N THR A 253 0.64 -0.24 0.95
CA THR A 253 1.83 -0.83 0.31
C THR A 253 1.89 -0.40 -1.15
N TYR A 254 3.11 -0.19 -1.64
CA TYR A 254 3.36 0.19 -3.03
C TYR A 254 4.73 -0.31 -3.48
N LYS A 255 4.95 -0.39 -4.79
CA LYS A 255 6.28 -0.56 -5.37
C LYS A 255 6.90 0.82 -5.59
N ALA A 256 8.00 1.09 -4.89
CA ALA A 256 8.81 2.28 -5.06
C ALA A 256 10.03 1.98 -5.94
N VAL A 257 10.49 2.96 -6.72
CA VAL A 257 11.83 2.93 -7.30
C VAL A 257 12.76 3.68 -6.37
N LYS A 258 13.72 2.97 -5.78
CA LYS A 258 14.87 3.56 -5.09
C LYS A 258 15.83 4.06 -6.16
N VAL A 259 16.06 5.36 -6.18
CA VAL A 259 16.95 6.07 -7.12
C VAL A 259 18.16 6.63 -6.36
N PRO A 260 19.32 6.83 -7.01
CA PRO A 260 20.42 7.56 -6.39
C PRO A 260 19.99 9.01 -6.13
N ARG A 261 20.37 9.55 -4.97
CA ARG A 261 20.12 10.96 -4.64
C ARG A 261 21.01 11.85 -5.52
N ALA A 262 20.48 12.98 -5.97
CA ALA A 262 21.26 13.90 -6.79
C ALA A 262 22.54 14.35 -6.05
N LYS A 263 23.65 14.46 -6.78
CA LYS A 263 24.91 15.00 -6.24
C LYS A 263 24.84 16.54 -6.24
N PRO A 264 25.51 17.23 -5.28
CA PRO A 264 25.57 18.69 -5.28
C PRO A 264 26.28 19.23 -6.53
N LYS A 265 25.82 20.34 -7.08
CA LYS A 265 26.51 21.07 -8.15
C LYS A 265 27.91 21.51 -7.65
N PRO A 266 28.97 21.41 -8.47
CA PRO A 266 30.27 21.97 -8.10
C PRO A 266 30.19 23.50 -8.09
N ILE A 267 31.02 24.15 -7.27
CA ILE A 267 30.95 25.60 -7.04
C ILE A 267 31.16 26.41 -8.33
N VAL A 268 31.94 25.89 -9.28
CA VAL A 268 32.11 26.48 -10.61
C VAL A 268 30.77 26.69 -11.34
N TRP A 269 29.86 25.70 -11.28
CA TRP A 269 28.54 25.87 -11.90
C TRP A 269 27.75 26.95 -11.17
N ILE A 270 27.87 27.07 -9.85
CA ILE A 270 27.19 28.09 -9.03
C ILE A 270 27.64 29.53 -9.37
N LEU A 271 28.76 29.72 -10.06
CA LEU A 271 29.18 31.02 -10.60
C LEU A 271 28.58 31.34 -11.99
N ILE A 272 28.06 30.35 -12.72
CA ILE A 272 27.48 30.52 -14.07
C ILE A 272 25.93 30.45 -14.02
N ASP A 273 25.39 29.60 -13.16
CA ASP A 273 23.97 29.42 -12.79
C ASP A 273 23.21 30.69 -12.30
N PRO A 274 23.84 31.79 -11.79
CA PRO A 274 23.11 32.98 -11.32
C PRO A 274 22.36 33.74 -12.41
N PHE A 275 22.82 33.64 -13.66
CA PHE A 275 22.21 34.27 -14.82
C PHE A 275 21.94 33.23 -15.89
N ASP A 276 20.72 33.22 -16.43
CA ASP A 276 20.36 32.36 -17.55
C ASP A 276 21.25 32.63 -18.76
N LEU A 277 21.42 31.61 -19.61
CA LEU A 277 22.13 31.71 -20.89
C LEU A 277 21.63 32.88 -21.76
N TYR A 278 20.33 33.22 -21.67
CA TYR A 278 19.76 34.40 -22.32
C TYR A 278 20.31 35.72 -21.79
N VAL A 279 20.54 35.84 -20.47
CA VAL A 279 21.10 37.05 -19.84
C VAL A 279 22.55 37.25 -20.26
N TRP A 280 23.35 36.17 -20.26
CA TRP A 280 24.73 36.18 -20.77
C TRP A 280 24.80 36.58 -22.24
N ILE A 281 23.89 36.07 -23.09
CA ILE A 281 23.81 36.46 -24.51
C ILE A 281 23.38 37.92 -24.67
N THR A 282 22.35 38.39 -23.94
CA THR A 282 21.91 39.79 -24.05
C THR A 282 22.97 40.77 -23.55
N TYR A 283 23.77 40.38 -22.55
CA TYR A 283 24.91 41.16 -22.06
C TYR A 283 26.03 41.24 -23.11
N LEU A 284 26.37 40.13 -23.78
CA LEU A 284 27.33 40.13 -24.89
C LEU A 284 26.83 41.01 -26.06
N MET A 285 25.55 40.91 -26.41
CA MET A 285 24.92 41.74 -27.45
C MET A 285 24.88 43.23 -27.05
N LEU A 286 24.73 43.54 -25.76
CA LEU A 286 24.85 44.92 -25.25
C LEU A 286 26.27 45.45 -25.47
N VAL A 287 27.32 44.70 -25.08
CA VAL A 287 28.72 45.10 -25.32
C VAL A 287 28.99 45.33 -26.82
N LEU A 288 28.48 44.45 -27.69
CA LEU A 288 28.68 44.58 -29.14
C LEU A 288 27.92 45.76 -29.76
N THR A 289 26.67 45.99 -29.38
CA THR A 289 25.88 47.15 -29.87
C THR A 289 26.43 48.48 -29.35
N MET A 290 26.95 48.51 -28.12
CA MET A 290 27.71 49.62 -27.56
C MET A 290 29.02 49.87 -28.32
N ALA A 291 29.77 48.82 -28.68
CA ALA A 291 30.98 48.95 -29.49
C ALA A 291 30.69 49.52 -30.89
N VAL A 292 29.63 49.04 -31.55
CA VAL A 292 29.21 49.53 -32.88
C VAL A 292 28.76 51.00 -32.82
N THR A 293 27.91 51.37 -31.85
CA THR A 293 27.45 52.76 -31.72
C THR A 293 28.58 53.74 -31.37
N ILE A 294 29.52 53.34 -30.51
CA ILE A 294 30.72 54.13 -30.24
C ILE A 294 31.66 54.18 -31.46
N SER A 295 31.76 53.11 -32.24
CA SER A 295 32.57 53.09 -33.47
C SER A 295 32.01 53.96 -34.59
N LEU A 296 30.68 54.18 -34.64
CA LEU A 296 30.02 55.01 -35.66
C LEU A 296 29.87 56.49 -35.26
N PHE A 297 29.61 56.77 -33.98
CA PHE A 297 29.27 58.11 -33.49
C PHE A 297 30.28 58.69 -32.49
N GLY A 298 31.35 57.94 -32.16
CA GLY A 298 32.39 58.37 -31.22
C GLY A 298 33.35 59.39 -31.81
N LYS A 299 33.46 60.56 -31.16
CA LYS A 299 34.37 61.66 -31.56
C LYS A 299 35.85 61.31 -31.31
N LEU A 300 36.15 60.50 -30.29
CA LEU A 300 37.50 60.19 -29.82
C LEU A 300 37.74 58.67 -29.75
N LEU A 301 36.76 57.90 -29.30
CA LEU A 301 36.81 56.42 -29.35
C LEU A 301 36.54 55.89 -30.77
N GLY A 302 35.60 56.47 -31.52
CA GLY A 302 35.28 56.06 -32.89
C GLY A 302 36.41 56.27 -33.93
N ARG A 303 37.51 56.90 -33.52
CA ARG A 303 38.75 57.00 -34.31
C ARG A 303 39.70 55.80 -34.14
N ARG A 304 39.36 54.84 -33.28
CA ARG A 304 40.17 53.65 -32.98
C ARG A 304 39.66 52.41 -33.73
N ARG A 305 40.44 51.33 -33.72
CA ARG A 305 40.02 50.04 -34.27
C ARG A 305 38.88 49.47 -33.41
N PHE A 306 37.87 48.87 -34.05
CA PHE A 306 36.70 48.29 -33.38
C PHE A 306 37.06 47.37 -32.20
N MET A 307 38.09 46.52 -32.36
CA MET A 307 38.54 45.60 -31.31
C MET A 307 39.11 46.32 -30.07
N GLU A 308 39.72 47.51 -30.22
CA GLU A 308 40.13 48.33 -29.07
C GLU A 308 38.90 48.84 -28.31
N ILE A 309 37.84 49.26 -29.02
CA ILE A 309 36.60 49.75 -28.42
C ILE A 309 35.92 48.62 -27.62
N VAL A 310 35.86 47.41 -28.19
CA VAL A 310 35.34 46.21 -27.49
C VAL A 310 36.16 45.90 -26.24
N LEU A 311 37.50 45.92 -26.32
CA LEU A 311 38.38 45.64 -25.19
C LEU A 311 38.23 46.69 -24.07
N GLU A 312 38.14 47.97 -24.41
CA GLU A 312 37.88 49.03 -23.42
C GLU A 312 36.50 48.89 -22.78
N LEU A 313 35.46 48.48 -23.51
CA LEU A 313 34.13 48.23 -22.93
C LEU A 313 34.15 47.03 -21.96
N ILE A 314 34.90 45.97 -22.27
CA ILE A 314 35.09 44.83 -21.37
C ILE A 314 35.86 45.27 -20.10
N MET A 315 36.91 46.09 -20.23
CA MET A 315 37.61 46.66 -19.07
C MET A 315 36.70 47.60 -18.26
N MET A 316 35.84 48.40 -18.91
CA MET A 316 34.86 49.25 -18.23
C MET A 316 33.90 48.47 -17.34
N CYS A 317 33.53 47.25 -17.73
CA CYS A 317 32.71 46.37 -16.89
C CYS A 317 33.49 45.69 -15.77
N LEU A 318 34.76 45.34 -15.97
CA LEU A 318 35.56 44.59 -14.99
C LEU A 318 36.27 45.47 -13.94
N ALA A 319 36.71 46.67 -14.35
CA ALA A 319 37.56 47.56 -13.53
C ALA A 319 37.13 49.05 -13.59
N GLY A 320 36.09 49.39 -14.34
CA GLY A 320 35.62 50.77 -14.51
C GLY A 320 36.35 51.57 -15.61
N PRO A 321 35.98 52.86 -15.80
CA PRO A 321 36.48 53.69 -16.89
C PRO A 321 37.99 53.98 -16.77
N SER A 322 38.73 53.51 -17.77
CA SER A 322 40.20 53.54 -17.86
C SER A 322 40.79 54.88 -18.32
N ARG A 323 39.99 55.73 -18.99
CA ARG A 323 40.45 56.94 -19.71
C ARG A 323 39.40 58.04 -19.72
N ALA A 324 39.83 59.26 -20.02
CA ALA A 324 38.93 60.36 -20.34
C ALA A 324 38.33 60.17 -21.76
N TYR A 325 37.03 60.41 -21.88
CA TYR A 325 36.26 60.33 -23.14
C TYR A 325 35.84 61.74 -23.59
N GLY A 326 35.77 61.98 -24.91
CA GLY A 326 35.92 63.32 -25.50
C GLY A 326 34.66 63.98 -26.06
N GLY A 327 33.61 63.20 -26.36
CA GLY A 327 32.33 63.68 -26.85
C GLY A 327 31.24 63.66 -25.77
N SER A 328 30.40 64.70 -25.69
CA SER A 328 29.26 64.70 -24.74
C SER A 328 28.32 63.49 -24.96
N PHE A 329 28.19 63.01 -26.20
CA PHE A 329 27.51 61.76 -26.54
C PHE A 329 28.24 60.52 -25.99
N GLU A 330 29.55 60.38 -26.27
CA GLU A 330 30.38 59.28 -25.73
C GLU A 330 30.26 59.19 -24.21
N ASN A 331 30.39 60.32 -23.52
CA ASN A 331 30.41 60.38 -22.07
C ASN A 331 29.05 59.97 -21.49
N ARG A 332 27.94 60.48 -22.04
CA ARG A 332 26.58 60.08 -21.62
C ARG A 332 26.32 58.59 -21.85
N LEU A 333 26.71 58.08 -23.01
CA LEU A 333 26.51 56.69 -23.42
C LEU A 333 27.32 55.73 -22.52
N ILE A 334 28.58 56.08 -22.22
CA ILE A 334 29.44 55.32 -21.31
C ILE A 334 28.96 55.41 -19.86
N THR A 335 28.52 56.58 -19.37
CA THR A 335 27.96 56.70 -18.03
C THR A 335 26.71 55.83 -17.85
N LEU A 336 25.79 55.80 -18.82
CA LEU A 336 24.62 54.91 -18.79
C LEU A 336 25.03 53.43 -18.79
N PHE A 337 26.01 53.05 -19.59
CA PHE A 337 26.55 51.68 -19.63
C PHE A 337 27.20 51.27 -18.30
N CYS A 338 27.99 52.15 -17.68
CA CYS A 338 28.56 51.91 -16.35
C CYS A 338 27.48 51.80 -15.27
N LEU A 339 26.41 52.61 -15.31
CA LEU A 339 25.29 52.50 -14.37
C LEU A 339 24.55 51.15 -14.50
N ILE A 340 24.29 50.70 -15.73
CA ILE A 340 23.70 49.37 -15.99
C ILE A 340 24.66 48.26 -15.53
N GLY A 341 25.96 48.40 -15.79
CA GLY A 341 27.00 47.48 -15.34
C GLY A 341 27.07 47.34 -13.81
N ILE A 342 27.00 48.45 -13.07
CA ILE A 342 26.97 48.43 -11.60
C ILE A 342 25.75 47.65 -11.07
N VAL A 343 24.56 47.89 -11.65
CA VAL A 343 23.33 47.17 -11.26
C VAL A 343 23.45 45.67 -11.57
N LEU A 344 23.98 45.31 -12.74
CA LEU A 344 24.13 43.92 -13.19
C LEU A 344 25.20 43.16 -12.39
N ILE A 345 26.30 43.80 -12.03
CA ILE A 345 27.34 43.20 -11.16
C ILE A 345 26.82 43.06 -9.73
N SER A 346 26.09 44.04 -9.21
CA SER A 346 25.51 43.99 -7.86
C SER A 346 24.45 42.89 -7.74
N SER A 347 23.57 42.72 -8.73
CA SER A 347 22.58 41.64 -8.75
C SER A 347 23.23 40.26 -8.91
N TYR A 348 24.26 40.13 -9.77
CA TYR A 348 25.08 38.92 -9.88
C TYR A 348 25.72 38.54 -8.53
N GLN A 349 26.37 39.50 -7.86
CA GLN A 349 26.98 39.28 -6.54
C GLN A 349 25.95 38.84 -5.49
N SER A 350 24.78 39.48 -5.46
CA SER A 350 23.68 39.11 -4.56
C SER A 350 23.18 37.68 -4.81
N LEU A 351 23.00 37.29 -6.08
CA LEU A 351 22.59 35.93 -6.45
C LEU A 351 23.67 34.89 -6.13
N VAL A 352 24.95 35.17 -6.42
CA VAL A 352 26.06 34.28 -6.01
C VAL A 352 26.07 34.07 -4.50
N ILE A 353 25.95 35.13 -3.69
CA ILE A 353 25.87 35.02 -2.22
C ILE A 353 24.65 34.16 -1.81
N SER A 354 23.49 34.37 -2.45
CA SER A 354 22.28 33.57 -2.20
C SER A 354 22.39 32.11 -2.65
N PHE A 355 23.30 31.77 -3.56
CA PHE A 355 23.52 30.38 -4.01
C PHE A 355 24.66 29.71 -3.21
N MET A 356 25.50 30.51 -2.54
CA MET A 356 26.57 30.08 -1.63
C MET A 356 26.08 29.89 -0.17
N SER A 357 24.77 30.01 0.11
CA SER A 357 24.19 29.70 1.43
C SER A 357 23.72 28.24 1.54
N CYS A 358 23.05 27.72 0.50
CA CYS A 358 22.44 26.38 0.48
C CYS A 358 22.99 25.56 -0.70
N ALA A 359 23.32 24.28 -0.48
CA ALA A 359 23.78 23.41 -1.56
C ALA A 359 22.70 23.26 -2.65
N ARG A 360 23.02 23.70 -3.87
CA ARG A 360 22.24 23.38 -5.07
C ARG A 360 22.62 21.98 -5.55
N TYR A 361 21.62 21.16 -5.85
CA TYR A 361 21.78 19.80 -6.34
C TYR A 361 21.45 19.69 -7.84
N GLY A 362 21.80 18.57 -8.47
CA GLY A 362 21.29 18.23 -9.80
C GLY A 362 19.78 17.95 -9.81
N PRO A 363 19.14 17.86 -11.00
CA PRO A 363 17.74 17.45 -11.10
C PRO A 363 17.56 16.02 -10.57
N GLU A 364 16.52 15.77 -9.77
CA GLU A 364 16.25 14.44 -9.22
C GLU A 364 15.42 13.57 -10.19
N ILE A 365 15.66 12.25 -10.15
CA ILE A 365 14.92 11.25 -10.95
C ILE A 365 13.56 11.01 -10.28
N ASN A 366 12.49 11.61 -10.82
CA ASN A 366 11.15 11.57 -10.24
C ASN A 366 10.13 10.86 -11.14
N THR A 367 10.17 11.14 -12.44
CA THR A 367 9.16 10.69 -13.42
C THR A 367 9.51 9.33 -14.03
N LEU A 368 8.48 8.56 -14.41
CA LEU A 368 8.62 7.32 -15.18
C LEU A 368 9.56 7.47 -16.40
N LYS A 369 9.48 8.58 -17.12
CA LYS A 369 10.37 8.84 -18.25
C LYS A 369 11.83 8.95 -17.82
N GLN A 370 12.14 9.75 -16.79
CA GLN A 370 13.52 9.85 -16.28
C GLN A 370 14.04 8.49 -15.77
N ILE A 371 13.16 7.63 -15.23
CA ILE A 371 13.51 6.27 -14.81
C ILE A 371 13.89 5.40 -16.02
N HIS A 372 13.08 5.34 -17.09
CA HIS A 372 13.49 4.65 -18.33
C HIS A 372 14.72 5.31 -18.99
N ASP A 373 14.82 6.64 -18.92
CA ASP A 373 15.94 7.53 -19.20
C ASP A 373 17.29 7.02 -18.66
N GLN A 374 17.39 7.06 -17.33
CA GLN A 374 18.64 7.21 -16.58
C GLN A 374 18.94 6.06 -15.60
N CYS A 375 17.93 5.27 -15.20
CA CYS A 375 18.13 4.15 -14.29
C CYS A 375 18.60 2.88 -15.03
N LEU A 376 19.45 2.11 -14.36
CA LEU A 376 19.78 0.72 -14.67
C LEU A 376 19.37 -0.17 -13.50
N PHE A 377 18.65 -1.25 -13.80
CA PHE A 377 18.11 -2.20 -12.82
C PHE A 377 18.81 -3.57 -12.90
N PRO A 378 18.80 -4.39 -11.83
CA PRO A 378 19.20 -5.80 -11.94
C PRO A 378 18.27 -6.56 -12.90
N ASP A 379 18.75 -7.64 -13.49
CA ASP A 379 18.03 -8.41 -14.53
C ASP A 379 16.91 -9.33 -13.99
N ASP A 380 16.06 -8.79 -13.11
CA ASP A 380 15.00 -9.51 -12.41
C ASP A 380 13.64 -9.54 -13.15
N MET A 381 12.68 -10.29 -12.59
CA MET A 381 11.33 -10.44 -13.15
C MET A 381 10.52 -9.14 -13.17
N TYR A 382 10.72 -8.24 -12.20
CA TYR A 382 10.00 -6.98 -12.09
C TYR A 382 10.54 -5.93 -13.07
N ALA A 383 11.87 -5.85 -13.24
CA ALA A 383 12.48 -4.98 -14.25
C ALA A 383 12.00 -5.38 -15.67
N LYS A 384 11.88 -6.68 -15.94
CA LYS A 384 11.29 -7.23 -17.17
C LYS A 384 9.79 -6.92 -17.30
N PHE A 385 9.01 -7.06 -16.22
CA PHE A 385 7.58 -6.72 -16.21
C PHE A 385 7.31 -5.24 -16.58
N TYR A 386 8.18 -4.32 -16.14
CA TYR A 386 8.07 -2.89 -16.44
C TYR A 386 8.86 -2.43 -17.68
N ASN A 387 9.54 -3.33 -18.40
CA ASN A 387 10.45 -2.99 -19.52
C ASN A 387 11.50 -1.92 -19.16
N PHE A 388 12.11 -2.04 -17.97
CA PHE A 388 13.24 -1.20 -17.58
C PHE A 388 14.57 -1.70 -18.19
N LYS A 389 15.55 -0.80 -18.34
CA LYS A 389 16.91 -1.15 -18.78
C LYS A 389 17.59 -1.98 -17.69
N THR A 390 18.04 -3.18 -18.02
CA THR A 390 18.75 -4.06 -17.08
C THR A 390 20.26 -4.09 -17.34
N PHE A 391 21.05 -4.39 -16.31
CA PHE A 391 22.48 -4.68 -16.41
C PHE A 391 22.75 -6.17 -16.17
N PRO A 392 23.77 -6.78 -16.81
CA PRO A 392 24.02 -8.22 -16.67
C PRO A 392 24.56 -8.56 -15.27
N ASN A 393 24.04 -9.65 -14.70
CA ASN A 393 24.40 -10.14 -13.37
C ASN A 393 25.92 -10.29 -13.20
N GLY A 394 26.46 -9.70 -12.14
CA GLY A 394 27.90 -9.68 -11.85
C GLY A 394 28.63 -8.44 -12.35
N SER A 395 28.04 -7.63 -13.23
CA SER A 395 28.50 -6.26 -13.47
C SER A 395 27.85 -5.30 -12.46
N LEU A 396 28.65 -4.47 -11.79
CA LEU A 396 28.14 -3.35 -10.99
C LEU A 396 28.12 -2.10 -11.89
N PRO A 397 26.96 -1.43 -12.07
CA PRO A 397 26.90 -0.14 -12.74
C PRO A 397 27.60 0.93 -11.90
N ARG A 398 27.68 2.17 -12.41
CA ARG A 398 28.07 3.30 -11.54
C ARG A 398 26.96 3.54 -10.53
N ALA A 399 27.32 3.82 -9.28
CA ALA A 399 26.36 4.10 -8.20
C ALA A 399 25.41 5.27 -8.54
N ASP A 400 25.85 6.21 -9.37
CA ASP A 400 25.03 7.30 -9.94
C ASP A 400 23.97 6.86 -10.98
N SER A 401 23.88 5.57 -11.31
CA SER A 401 22.92 5.00 -12.28
C SER A 401 22.16 3.76 -11.76
N GLU A 402 22.50 3.25 -10.58
CA GLU A 402 21.88 2.03 -10.03
C GLU A 402 20.53 2.35 -9.40
N CYS A 403 19.46 1.72 -9.89
CA CYS A 403 18.12 1.85 -9.34
C CYS A 403 17.54 0.47 -9.01
N SER A 404 16.67 0.40 -7.99
CA SER A 404 16.07 -0.86 -7.54
C SER A 404 14.57 -0.70 -7.25
N LEU A 405 13.80 -1.75 -7.54
CA LEU A 405 12.38 -1.83 -7.20
C LEU A 405 12.21 -2.41 -5.79
N ILE A 406 11.58 -1.64 -4.90
CA ILE A 406 11.40 -1.99 -3.49
C ILE A 406 9.90 -2.07 -3.15
N SER A 407 9.52 -3.08 -2.38
CA SER A 407 8.20 -3.11 -1.72
C SER A 407 8.21 -2.11 -0.56
N ALA A 408 7.58 -0.96 -0.74
CA ALA A 408 7.47 0.09 0.26
C ALA A 408 6.17 -0.01 1.06
N GLN A 409 6.19 0.51 2.28
CA GLN A 409 5.07 0.53 3.22
C GLN A 409 4.91 1.95 3.79
N ASN A 410 3.77 2.59 3.54
CA ASN A 410 3.40 3.98 3.87
C ASN A 410 4.31 5.08 3.31
N ASN A 411 5.58 5.13 3.73
CA ASN A 411 6.56 6.14 3.35
C ASN A 411 8.00 5.59 3.37
N GLU A 412 8.95 6.39 2.87
CA GLU A 412 10.36 6.01 2.76
C GLU A 412 10.99 5.66 4.12
N ILE A 413 10.81 6.49 5.15
CA ILE A 413 11.44 6.29 6.47
C ILE A 413 10.95 4.99 7.12
N GLN A 414 9.64 4.74 7.11
CA GLN A 414 9.07 3.50 7.65
C GLN A 414 9.53 2.26 6.85
N THR A 415 9.65 2.37 5.52
CA THR A 415 10.23 1.32 4.67
C THR A 415 11.70 1.06 5.02
N LEU A 416 12.52 2.10 5.19
CA LEU A 416 13.93 1.98 5.57
C LEU A 416 14.11 1.38 6.98
N ILE A 417 13.20 1.67 7.93
CA ILE A 417 13.19 1.01 9.24
C ILE A 417 12.90 -0.49 9.08
N ILE A 418 11.92 -0.89 8.26
CA ILE A 418 11.63 -2.31 8.02
C ILE A 418 12.84 -3.01 7.38
N LEU A 419 13.44 -2.41 6.35
CA LEU A 419 14.63 -2.95 5.67
C LEU A 419 15.87 -3.02 6.58
N SER A 420 16.10 -2.04 7.45
CA SER A 420 17.25 -2.06 8.38
C SER A 420 17.15 -3.17 9.43
N ASN A 421 15.93 -3.59 9.78
CA ASN A 421 15.73 -4.73 10.66
C ASN A 421 16.08 -6.07 9.98
N LEU A 422 15.89 -6.18 8.66
CA LEU A 422 16.33 -7.34 7.88
C LEU A 422 17.86 -7.37 7.73
N GLU A 423 18.45 -6.25 7.32
CA GLU A 423 19.89 -6.20 7.03
C GLU A 423 20.76 -6.41 8.27
N ALA A 424 20.36 -5.91 9.44
CA ALA A 424 21.09 -6.14 10.69
C ALA A 424 20.82 -7.51 11.35
N GLU A 425 20.03 -8.40 10.73
CA GLU A 425 20.04 -9.84 11.06
C GLU A 425 20.94 -10.63 10.11
N ASN A 426 21.10 -10.20 8.85
CA ASN A 426 21.97 -10.85 7.87
C ASN A 426 23.44 -10.42 7.99
N ASN A 427 23.69 -9.17 8.35
CA ASN A 427 25.00 -8.51 8.34
C ASN A 427 25.32 -7.85 9.69
N SER A 428 26.60 -7.69 10.01
CA SER A 428 27.08 -7.07 11.26
C SER A 428 26.98 -5.53 11.31
N TYR A 429 26.31 -4.90 10.33
CA TYR A 429 26.10 -3.46 10.30
C TYR A 429 25.07 -3.01 11.35
N SER A 430 25.26 -1.81 11.91
CA SER A 430 24.25 -1.23 12.78
C SER A 430 23.03 -0.80 11.95
N LYS A 431 21.83 -0.97 12.51
CA LYS A 431 20.57 -0.55 11.87
C LYS A 431 20.62 0.93 11.46
N GLU A 432 21.30 1.74 12.25
CA GLU A 432 21.49 3.17 12.00
C GLU A 432 22.47 3.45 10.86
N SER A 433 23.57 2.69 10.71
CA SER A 433 24.48 2.89 9.57
C SER A 433 23.83 2.52 8.24
N PHE A 434 22.97 1.49 8.21
CA PHE A 434 22.17 1.17 7.01
C PHE A 434 21.14 2.25 6.66
N ILE A 435 20.42 2.77 7.66
CA ILE A 435 19.44 3.86 7.47
C ILE A 435 20.15 5.12 6.94
N MET A 436 21.23 5.55 7.59
CA MET A 436 21.97 6.75 7.18
C MET A 436 22.60 6.58 5.79
N HIS A 437 23.26 5.46 5.51
CA HIS A 437 23.81 5.19 4.18
C HIS A 437 22.72 5.23 3.09
N SER A 438 21.52 4.70 3.39
CA SER A 438 20.39 4.75 2.46
C SER A 438 19.86 6.17 2.25
N LEU A 439 19.65 6.94 3.31
CA LEU A 439 19.15 8.33 3.25
C LEU A 439 20.14 9.29 2.57
N GLU A 440 21.44 9.09 2.76
CA GLU A 440 22.48 9.96 2.18
C GLU A 440 22.67 9.75 0.68
N ASN A 441 22.65 8.49 0.22
CA ASN A 441 23.06 8.13 -1.15
C ASN A 441 21.85 7.86 -2.06
N TYR A 442 20.67 7.61 -1.51
CA TYR A 442 19.47 7.25 -2.25
C TYR A 442 18.25 8.03 -1.74
N ARG A 443 17.14 7.88 -2.47
CA ARG A 443 15.79 8.29 -2.07
C ARG A 443 14.76 7.44 -2.85
N PHE A 444 13.48 7.53 -2.50
CA PHE A 444 12.42 7.00 -3.37
C PHE A 444 11.99 8.06 -4.39
N ALA A 445 11.73 7.64 -5.63
CA ALA A 445 11.12 8.50 -6.65
C ALA A 445 9.63 8.70 -6.37
N GLU A 446 9.09 9.87 -6.75
CA GLU A 446 7.65 10.18 -6.63
C GLU A 446 6.75 9.23 -7.45
N THR A 447 7.27 8.64 -8.54
CA THR A 447 6.55 7.61 -9.30
C THR A 447 6.43 6.31 -8.48
N LYS A 448 5.25 6.11 -7.87
CA LYS A 448 4.83 4.84 -7.27
C LYS A 448 4.17 3.92 -8.32
N PHE A 449 4.25 2.62 -8.10
CA PHE A 449 3.52 1.61 -8.87
C PHE A 449 2.73 0.71 -7.90
N LEU A 450 1.58 0.18 -8.34
CA LEU A 450 0.79 -0.81 -7.57
C LEU A 450 0.51 -0.38 -6.12
N GLU A 451 0.02 0.85 -5.92
CA GLU A 451 -0.35 1.34 -4.58
C GLU A 451 -1.72 0.79 -4.15
N TYR A 452 -1.73 0.12 -2.99
CA TYR A 452 -2.87 -0.56 -2.41
C TYR A 452 -2.96 -0.28 -0.89
N LEU A 453 -4.14 -0.45 -0.32
CA LEU A 453 -4.28 -0.58 1.14
C LEU A 453 -3.70 -1.93 1.60
N ILE A 454 -3.07 -1.94 2.78
CA ILE A 454 -2.76 -3.19 3.49
C ILE A 454 -4.09 -3.84 3.84
N CYS A 455 -4.17 -5.16 3.75
CA CYS A 455 -5.38 -5.90 4.09
C CYS A 455 -5.07 -7.10 5.00
N PHE A 456 -6.07 -7.60 5.71
CA PHE A 456 -6.02 -8.90 6.36
C PHE A 456 -7.05 -9.85 5.72
N SER A 457 -6.65 -11.05 5.34
CA SER A 457 -7.56 -12.19 5.17
C SER A 457 -7.80 -12.81 6.54
N ILE A 458 -9.06 -12.85 7.00
CA ILE A 458 -9.41 -13.26 8.36
C ILE A 458 -10.50 -14.32 8.32
N GLN A 459 -10.31 -15.41 9.07
CA GLN A 459 -11.29 -16.48 9.18
C GLN A 459 -12.66 -15.89 9.59
N PRO A 460 -13.74 -16.15 8.83
CA PRO A 460 -14.99 -15.41 8.97
C PRO A 460 -15.61 -15.36 10.38
N PHE A 461 -15.41 -16.38 11.21
CA PHE A 461 -15.90 -16.39 12.60
C PHE A 461 -15.25 -15.32 13.51
N LEU A 462 -14.12 -14.71 13.09
CA LEU A 462 -13.50 -13.54 13.73
C LEU A 462 -13.71 -12.23 12.95
N ARG A 463 -14.28 -12.25 11.74
CA ARG A 463 -14.35 -11.07 10.85
C ARG A 463 -15.08 -9.88 11.49
N LYS A 464 -16.23 -10.08 12.14
CA LYS A 464 -16.97 -9.02 12.87
C LYS A 464 -16.10 -8.37 13.95
N LEU A 465 -15.36 -9.17 14.72
CA LEU A 465 -14.49 -8.70 15.80
C LEU A 465 -13.32 -7.87 15.27
N PHE A 466 -12.67 -8.32 14.21
CA PHE A 466 -11.55 -7.60 13.61
C PHE A 466 -11.98 -6.36 12.83
N LEU A 467 -13.13 -6.36 12.15
CA LEU A 467 -13.70 -5.15 11.52
C LEU A 467 -13.84 -4.03 12.55
N PHE A 468 -14.43 -4.32 13.72
CA PHE A 468 -14.57 -3.35 14.81
C PHE A 468 -13.22 -2.80 15.29
N TYR A 469 -12.22 -3.66 15.51
CA TYR A 469 -10.91 -3.21 15.99
C TYR A 469 -10.06 -2.51 14.93
N ILE A 470 -10.18 -2.86 13.64
CA ILE A 470 -9.53 -2.13 12.55
C ILE A 470 -10.13 -0.72 12.44
N GLN A 471 -11.46 -0.60 12.48
CA GLN A 471 -12.15 0.69 12.49
C GLN A 471 -11.69 1.55 13.66
N ALA A 472 -11.65 1.00 14.87
CA ALA A 472 -11.18 1.72 16.06
C ALA A 472 -9.68 2.13 15.98
N VAL A 473 -8.83 1.34 15.32
CA VAL A 473 -7.41 1.72 15.06
C VAL A 473 -7.31 2.86 14.05
N PHE A 474 -8.17 2.90 13.04
CA PHE A 474 -8.24 3.97 12.06
C PHE A 474 -8.76 5.28 12.70
N GLU A 475 -9.89 5.22 13.39
CA GLU A 475 -10.53 6.37 14.07
C GLU A 475 -9.66 6.98 15.18
N SER A 476 -8.82 6.19 15.84
CA SER A 476 -7.92 6.67 16.90
C SER A 476 -6.54 7.15 16.41
N GLY A 477 -6.21 6.98 15.12
CA GLY A 477 -4.89 7.33 14.57
C GLY A 477 -3.70 6.55 15.17
N ILE A 478 -3.95 5.53 16.01
CA ILE A 478 -2.91 4.85 16.80
C ILE A 478 -1.86 4.14 15.95
N TYR A 479 -2.21 3.80 14.69
CA TYR A 479 -1.28 3.27 13.70
C TYR A 479 -0.14 4.24 13.39
N GLU A 480 -0.47 5.49 13.05
CA GLU A 480 0.52 6.53 12.73
C GLU A 480 1.34 6.88 13.96
N TYR A 481 0.68 7.05 15.12
CA TYR A 481 1.33 7.30 16.40
C TYR A 481 2.39 6.24 16.74
N TYR A 482 2.09 4.95 16.55
CA TYR A 482 3.02 3.86 16.84
C TYR A 482 4.29 3.92 16.00
N TYR A 483 4.19 4.26 14.71
CA TYR A 483 5.37 4.40 13.85
C TYR A 483 6.09 5.73 14.07
N ASN A 484 5.37 6.83 14.29
CA ASN A 484 5.96 8.14 14.56
C ASN A 484 6.75 8.17 15.89
N ASN A 485 6.32 7.40 16.89
CA ASN A 485 7.07 7.19 18.14
C ASN A 485 8.29 6.27 17.98
N LYS A 486 8.39 5.51 16.87
CA LYS A 486 9.57 4.68 16.53
C LYS A 486 10.55 5.38 15.58
N THR A 487 10.10 6.36 14.80
CA THR A 487 10.99 7.19 13.96
C THR A 487 11.78 8.16 14.83
N LYS A 488 13.11 8.04 14.86
CA LYS A 488 13.96 9.06 15.48
C LYS A 488 13.87 10.37 14.66
N PRO A 489 13.80 11.56 15.30
CA PRO A 489 13.77 12.83 14.57
C PRO A 489 15.01 13.06 13.68
N ASN A 490 16.13 12.45 14.04
CA ASN A 490 17.39 12.50 13.27
C ASN A 490 17.35 11.67 11.96
N TRP A 491 16.29 10.92 11.66
CA TRP A 491 16.14 10.16 10.40
C TRP A 491 15.49 10.98 9.29
N GLN A 492 15.94 12.21 9.13
CA GLN A 492 15.58 13.11 8.02
C GLN A 492 16.86 13.51 7.28
N TYR A 493 16.84 13.54 5.95
CA TYR A 493 17.99 13.99 5.17
C TYR A 493 18.20 15.50 5.36
N GLN A 494 19.21 15.85 6.15
CA GLN A 494 19.66 17.23 6.29
C GLN A 494 20.39 17.65 5.02
N HIS A 495 19.81 18.62 4.31
CA HIS A 495 20.45 19.24 3.14
C HIS A 495 21.69 20.00 3.61
N LYS A 496 22.84 19.71 2.99
CA LYS A 496 24.12 20.26 3.45
C LYS A 496 24.15 21.77 3.18
N THR A 497 24.41 22.57 4.21
CA THR A 497 24.60 24.02 4.02
C THR A 497 25.97 24.25 3.39
N PHE A 498 26.13 25.34 2.62
CA PHE A 498 27.48 25.70 2.15
C PHE A 498 28.35 26.27 3.26
N VAL A 499 27.73 26.79 4.34
CA VAL A 499 28.41 27.31 5.54
C VAL A 499 29.29 26.24 6.21
N GLU A 500 28.88 24.98 6.17
CA GLU A 500 29.67 23.83 6.67
C GLU A 500 30.74 23.34 5.69
N LYS A 501 30.63 23.65 4.40
CA LYS A 501 31.52 23.14 3.35
C LYS A 501 32.64 24.14 3.05
N VAL A 502 33.77 24.00 3.75
CA VAL A 502 35.02 24.72 3.44
C VAL A 502 35.35 24.58 1.95
N VAL A 503 35.49 25.73 1.26
CA VAL A 503 35.82 25.80 -0.17
C VAL A 503 37.16 25.11 -0.44
N ARG A 504 37.17 24.10 -1.30
CA ARG A 504 38.38 23.31 -1.61
C ARG A 504 39.13 23.88 -2.81
N LEU A 505 40.41 23.54 -2.93
CA LEU A 505 41.19 23.81 -4.14
C LEU A 505 40.51 23.21 -5.39
N GLU A 506 39.90 22.04 -5.23
CA GLU A 506 39.06 21.33 -6.22
C GLU A 506 37.90 22.21 -6.74
N ASP A 507 37.23 22.95 -5.84
CA ASP A 507 36.09 23.81 -6.19
C ASP A 507 36.50 25.05 -6.99
N LEU A 508 37.75 25.51 -6.82
CA LEU A 508 38.37 26.63 -7.57
C LEU A 508 39.11 26.18 -8.84
N LEU A 509 39.23 24.88 -9.09
CA LEU A 509 40.17 24.33 -10.06
C LEU A 509 39.86 24.76 -11.51
N LEU A 510 38.59 24.94 -11.87
CA LEU A 510 38.23 25.46 -13.20
C LEU A 510 38.54 26.96 -13.38
N LEU A 511 38.52 27.76 -12.30
CA LEU A 511 38.98 29.15 -12.35
C LEU A 511 40.48 29.21 -12.66
N TRP A 512 41.27 28.32 -12.05
CA TRP A 512 42.68 28.14 -12.37
C TRP A 512 42.89 27.65 -13.82
N TYR A 513 42.08 26.70 -14.32
CA TYR A 513 42.14 26.33 -15.74
C TYR A 513 41.79 27.48 -16.69
N ALA A 514 40.79 28.31 -16.38
CA ALA A 514 40.45 29.48 -17.19
C ALA A 514 41.60 30.50 -17.21
N PHE A 515 42.25 30.74 -16.07
CA PHE A 515 43.43 31.61 -15.97
C PHE A 515 44.64 31.06 -16.74
N VAL A 516 44.96 29.76 -16.58
CA VAL A 516 46.07 29.11 -17.29
C VAL A 516 45.82 29.06 -18.80
N LEU A 517 44.61 28.72 -19.24
CA LEU A 517 44.25 28.73 -20.66
C LEU A 517 44.28 30.14 -21.26
N GLY A 518 43.78 31.14 -20.53
CA GLY A 518 43.81 32.55 -20.96
C GLY A 518 45.23 33.10 -21.09
N THR A 519 46.11 32.78 -20.13
CA THR A 519 47.53 33.18 -20.18
C THR A 519 48.30 32.44 -21.29
N LEU A 520 48.06 31.15 -21.51
CA LEU A 520 48.63 30.41 -22.64
C LEU A 520 48.17 30.98 -23.99
N MET A 521 46.88 31.27 -24.16
CA MET A 521 46.34 31.89 -25.37
C MET A 521 46.93 33.29 -25.63
N SER A 522 47.10 34.10 -24.57
CA SER A 522 47.76 35.41 -24.66
C SER A 522 49.21 35.30 -25.14
N MET A 523 49.98 34.36 -24.56
CA MET A 523 51.37 34.10 -24.96
C MET A 523 51.48 33.59 -26.40
N LEU A 524 50.55 32.73 -26.85
CA LEU A 524 50.48 32.27 -28.24
C LEU A 524 50.19 33.43 -29.20
N CYS A 525 49.23 34.31 -28.87
CA CYS A 525 48.93 35.50 -29.68
C CYS A 525 50.15 36.42 -29.79
N PHE A 526 50.84 36.68 -28.67
CA PHE A 526 52.05 37.51 -28.65
C PHE A 526 53.18 36.92 -29.52
N VAL A 527 53.39 35.59 -29.48
CA VAL A 527 54.36 34.92 -30.36
C VAL A 527 53.98 35.04 -31.83
N VAL A 528 52.69 34.90 -32.17
CA VAL A 528 52.20 35.09 -33.55
C VAL A 528 52.40 36.55 -34.00
N GLU A 529 52.07 37.54 -33.18
CA GLU A 529 52.32 38.96 -33.47
C GLU A 529 53.81 39.24 -33.69
N MET A 530 54.71 38.69 -32.86
CA MET A 530 56.15 38.80 -33.05
C MET A 530 56.65 38.19 -34.37
N VAL A 531 56.12 37.02 -34.76
CA VAL A 531 56.49 36.37 -36.02
C VAL A 531 55.98 37.16 -37.22
N VAL A 532 54.72 37.58 -37.20
CA VAL A 532 54.10 38.41 -38.26
C VAL A 532 54.83 39.75 -38.40
N HIS A 533 55.15 40.42 -37.30
CA HIS A 533 55.92 41.67 -37.32
C HIS A 533 57.33 41.47 -37.90
N LYS A 534 58.02 40.37 -37.55
CA LYS A 534 59.34 40.03 -38.14
C LYS A 534 59.24 39.76 -39.64
N MET A 535 58.23 39.02 -40.10
CA MET A 535 58.04 38.76 -41.55
C MET A 535 57.74 40.04 -42.32
N LEU A 536 56.81 40.88 -41.85
CA LEU A 536 56.51 42.18 -42.47
C LEU A 536 57.74 43.09 -42.53
N LYS A 537 58.50 43.17 -41.43
CA LYS A 537 59.72 44.00 -41.37
C LYS A 537 60.85 43.47 -42.25
N GLY A 538 60.96 42.14 -42.43
CA GLY A 538 61.90 41.55 -43.40
C GLY A 538 61.50 41.84 -44.85
N PHE A 539 60.21 41.78 -45.16
CA PHE A 539 59.70 42.06 -46.51
C PHE A 539 59.99 43.52 -46.93
N PHE A 540 59.83 44.48 -46.02
CA PHE A 540 60.17 45.89 -46.20
C PHE A 540 61.68 46.22 -46.19
N VAL A 541 62.57 45.22 -46.14
CA VAL A 541 64.03 45.38 -46.25
C VAL A 541 64.58 44.69 -47.52
N HIS A 542 63.69 44.08 -48.32
CA HIS A 542 63.99 43.51 -49.65
C HIS A 542 63.14 44.14 -50.77
N GLN A 543 62.55 45.30 -50.50
CA GLN A 543 62.12 46.30 -51.50
C GLN A 543 62.92 47.59 -51.30
#